data_AF-A0AA35ZZL6-F1
#
_entry.id   AF-A0AA35ZZL6-F1
#
_cell.length_a   1.000
_cell.length_b   1.000
_cell.length_c   1.000
_cell.angle_alpha   90.00
_cell.angle_beta   90.00
_cell.angle_gamma   90.00
#
_symmetry.space_group_name_H-M   'P 1'
#
loop_
_entity.id
_entity.type
_entity.pdbx_description
1 polymer ?
#
loop_
_entity_poly.entity_id
_entity_poly.type
_entity_poly.pdbx_seq_one_letter_code
_entity_poly.pdbx_strand_id
1 'polypeptide(L)'
;MNAGIATFEMEYELWIGEQRKKDDDLRKVLLTHTSDVELRMFVDSGLNHYYDLFRMKADAAKADVFYLLNGLWRTPVERFFQWIGGFRPSELLYILIPQIELTDTQLVKARGLRQSCEQAEEALSQGMEKLQQTLAQSITIDITGAGSYTTQMNCALERLEALEIFLNQADHLRQQTLQQMYQILTLRQAAKALLALGEYFQRLRVLSSIWSGRPHDRATLLS
;
A
#
# COMPACT_ATOMS: atom_id res chain seq x y z
N MET A 1 -18.02 -6.67 14.66
CA MET A 1 -17.32 -6.39 13.38
C MET A 1 -17.82 -5.04 12.89
N ASN A 2 -16.93 -4.08 12.64
CA ASN A 2 -17.31 -2.75 12.18
C ASN A 2 -17.88 -2.86 10.75
N ALA A 3 -19.07 -2.33 10.48
CA ALA A 3 -19.75 -2.44 9.18
C ALA A 3 -18.92 -1.85 8.03
N GLY A 4 -18.15 -0.78 8.28
CA GLY A 4 -17.23 -0.21 7.29
C GLY A 4 -16.09 -1.16 6.93
N ILE A 5 -15.56 -1.89 7.92
CA ILE A 5 -14.51 -2.90 7.71
C ILE A 5 -15.05 -4.14 7.00
N ALA A 6 -16.25 -4.61 7.36
CA ALA A 6 -16.87 -5.73 6.64
C ALA A 6 -17.14 -5.39 5.16
N THR A 7 -17.56 -4.15 4.87
CA THR A 7 -17.73 -3.67 3.50
C THR A 7 -16.39 -3.67 2.75
N PHE A 8 -15.35 -3.10 3.36
CA PHE A 8 -14.01 -3.06 2.79
C PHE A 8 -13.44 -4.46 2.50
N GLU A 9 -13.59 -5.42 3.43
CA GLU A 9 -13.12 -6.80 3.22
C GLU A 9 -13.76 -7.45 2.01
N MET A 10 -15.08 -7.30 1.85
CA MET A 10 -15.80 -7.81 0.69
C MET A 10 -15.32 -7.16 -0.61
N GLU A 11 -15.21 -5.84 -0.64
CA GLU A 11 -14.75 -5.11 -1.84
C GLU A 11 -13.28 -5.42 -2.17
N TYR A 12 -12.43 -5.58 -1.16
CA TYR A 12 -11.02 -5.91 -1.35
C TYR A 12 -10.82 -7.33 -1.89
N GLU A 13 -11.62 -8.31 -1.47
CA GLU A 13 -11.59 -9.65 -2.05
C GLU A 13 -12.00 -9.64 -3.54
N LEU A 14 -13.03 -8.86 -3.88
CA LEU A 14 -13.41 -8.63 -5.28
C LEU A 14 -12.28 -7.93 -6.05
N TRP A 15 -11.64 -6.93 -5.44
CA TRP A 15 -10.52 -6.21 -6.01
C TRP A 15 -9.34 -7.14 -6.33
N ILE A 16 -8.97 -8.05 -5.41
CA ILE A 16 -7.94 -9.07 -5.68
C ILE A 16 -8.34 -9.96 -6.86
N GLY A 17 -9.62 -10.35 -6.93
CA GLY A 17 -10.15 -11.14 -8.03
C GLY A 17 -9.99 -10.45 -9.39
N GLU A 18 -10.36 -9.17 -9.44
CA GLU A 18 -10.22 -8.34 -10.64
C GLU A 18 -8.76 -8.05 -11.01
N GLN A 19 -7.87 -7.86 -10.03
CA GLN A 19 -6.44 -7.67 -10.28
C GLN A 19 -5.86 -8.83 -11.09
N ARG A 20 -6.19 -10.09 -10.73
CA ARG A 20 -5.72 -11.28 -11.47
C ARG A 20 -6.19 -11.27 -12.93
N LYS A 21 -7.44 -10.90 -13.17
CA LYS A 21 -7.97 -10.79 -14.55
C LYS A 21 -7.24 -9.72 -15.34
N LYS A 22 -7.00 -8.55 -14.74
CA LYS A 22 -6.24 -7.46 -15.37
C LYS A 22 -4.80 -7.86 -15.68
N ASP A 23 -4.13 -8.58 -14.77
CA ASP A 23 -2.78 -9.10 -15.00
C ASP A 23 -2.76 -10.09 -16.17
N ASP A 24 -3.73 -10.99 -16.26
CA ASP A 24 -3.86 -11.93 -17.38
C ASP A 24 -4.13 -11.23 -18.70
N ASP A 25 -4.98 -10.20 -18.70
CA ASP A 25 -5.28 -9.41 -19.89
C ASP A 25 -4.06 -8.59 -20.33
N LEU A 26 -3.37 -7.91 -19.40
CA LEU A 26 -2.10 -7.23 -19.67
C LEU A 26 -1.06 -8.17 -20.28
N ARG A 27 -0.94 -9.39 -19.73
CA ARG A 27 -0.04 -10.42 -20.27
C ARG A 27 -0.39 -10.80 -21.70
N LYS A 28 -1.67 -11.03 -22.01
CA LYS A 28 -2.13 -11.35 -23.37
C LYS A 28 -1.83 -10.20 -24.33
N VAL A 29 -2.22 -8.97 -23.99
CA VAL A 29 -2.08 -7.82 -24.92
C VAL A 29 -0.62 -7.43 -25.16
N LEU A 30 0.28 -7.74 -24.21
CA LEU A 30 1.72 -7.56 -24.39
C LEU A 30 2.33 -8.58 -25.36
N LEU A 31 1.77 -9.79 -25.43
CA LEU A 31 2.20 -10.88 -26.32
C LEU A 31 1.62 -10.74 -27.74
N THR A 32 0.44 -10.14 -27.88
CA THR A 32 -0.21 -9.93 -29.18
C THR A 32 0.18 -8.58 -29.80
N HIS A 33 -0.02 -8.44 -31.11
CA HIS A 33 0.10 -7.13 -31.76
C HIS A 33 -1.17 -6.31 -31.55
N THR A 34 -1.30 -5.77 -30.33
CA THR A 34 -2.42 -4.92 -29.91
C THR A 34 -2.18 -3.48 -30.33
N SER A 35 -3.23 -2.76 -30.72
CA SER A 35 -3.10 -1.35 -31.09
C SER A 35 -2.79 -0.48 -29.87
N ASP A 36 -2.14 0.68 -30.07
CA ASP A 36 -1.82 1.62 -28.99
C ASP A 36 -3.08 2.15 -28.29
N VAL A 37 -4.19 2.27 -29.03
CA VAL A 37 -5.49 2.71 -28.48
C VAL A 37 -6.03 1.67 -27.50
N GLU A 38 -6.07 0.40 -27.90
CA GLU A 38 -6.52 -0.69 -27.03
C GLU A 38 -5.56 -0.85 -25.84
N LEU A 39 -4.24 -0.82 -26.07
CA LEU A 39 -3.26 -0.94 -25.00
C LEU A 39 -3.41 0.17 -23.95
N ARG A 40 -3.70 1.41 -24.38
CA ARG A 40 -4.00 2.51 -23.47
C ARG A 40 -5.19 2.21 -22.58
N MET A 41 -6.25 1.62 -23.12
CA MET A 41 -7.44 1.25 -22.32
C MET A 41 -7.07 0.26 -21.20
N PHE A 42 -6.21 -0.73 -21.47
CA PHE A 42 -5.74 -1.66 -20.44
C PHE A 42 -4.87 -0.98 -19.39
N VAL A 43 -3.96 -0.09 -19.81
CA VAL A 43 -3.09 0.67 -18.89
C VAL A 43 -3.90 1.60 -17.99
N ASP A 44 -4.81 2.39 -18.56
CA ASP A 44 -5.66 3.31 -17.82
C ASP A 44 -6.59 2.54 -16.87
N SER A 45 -7.14 1.39 -17.32
CA SER A 45 -7.93 0.50 -16.47
C SER A 45 -7.10 -0.08 -15.31
N GLY A 46 -5.84 -0.43 -15.55
CA GLY A 46 -4.92 -0.90 -14.51
C GLY A 46 -4.58 0.18 -13.48
N LEU A 47 -4.31 1.42 -13.92
CA LEU A 47 -4.05 2.55 -13.02
C LEU A 47 -5.29 2.88 -12.16
N ASN A 48 -6.46 2.98 -12.79
CA ASN A 48 -7.72 3.25 -12.08
C ASN A 48 -8.04 2.17 -11.04
N HIS A 49 -7.69 0.91 -11.32
CA HIS A 49 -7.87 -0.17 -10.36
C HIS A 49 -7.09 0.07 -9.06
N TYR A 50 -5.84 0.54 -9.12
CA TYR A 50 -5.11 0.93 -7.90
C TYR A 50 -5.69 2.19 -7.23
N TYR A 51 -6.24 3.14 -7.99
CA TYR A 51 -6.91 4.31 -7.41
C TYR A 51 -8.18 3.93 -6.66
N ASP A 52 -8.94 2.97 -7.18
CA ASP A 52 -10.09 2.42 -6.47
C ASP A 52 -9.67 1.79 -5.14
N LEU A 53 -8.51 1.10 -5.08
CA LEU A 53 -7.97 0.57 -3.81
C LEU A 53 -7.71 1.69 -2.79
N PHE A 54 -7.08 2.78 -3.21
CA PHE A 54 -6.81 3.91 -2.31
C PHE A 54 -8.11 4.58 -1.84
N ARG A 55 -9.12 4.69 -2.70
CA ARG A 55 -10.45 5.19 -2.32
C ARG A 55 -11.12 4.28 -1.28
N MET A 56 -11.18 2.97 -1.53
CA MET A 56 -11.76 1.99 -0.59
C MET A 56 -11.05 2.06 0.77
N LYS A 57 -9.71 2.20 0.76
CA LYS A 57 -8.92 2.37 1.99
C LYS A 57 -9.26 3.66 2.72
N ALA A 58 -9.41 4.79 2.04
CA ALA A 58 -9.78 6.05 2.68
C ALA A 58 -11.16 5.96 3.38
N ASP A 59 -12.12 5.24 2.78
CA ASP A 59 -13.42 5.01 3.42
C ASP A 59 -13.34 4.04 4.60
N ALA A 60 -12.55 2.98 4.49
CA ALA A 60 -12.30 2.05 5.59
C ALA A 60 -11.54 2.70 6.77
N ALA A 61 -10.67 3.69 6.50
CA ALA A 61 -9.90 4.39 7.52
C ALA A 61 -10.79 5.17 8.49
N LYS A 62 -11.88 5.77 7.98
CA LYS A 62 -12.90 6.46 8.79
C LYS A 62 -13.61 5.51 9.76
N ALA A 63 -13.67 4.22 9.40
CA ALA A 63 -14.28 3.20 10.23
C ALA A 63 -13.29 2.63 11.25
N ASP A 64 -12.10 2.23 10.80
CA ASP A 64 -11.01 1.73 11.64
C ASP A 64 -9.66 1.89 10.95
N VAL A 65 -8.94 2.97 11.27
CA VAL A 65 -7.60 3.25 10.73
C VAL A 65 -6.56 2.22 11.19
N PHE A 66 -6.71 1.65 12.39
CA PHE A 66 -5.75 0.66 12.92
C PHE A 66 -5.84 -0.66 12.17
N TYR A 67 -7.02 -1.06 11.71
CA TYR A 67 -7.20 -2.22 10.84
C TYR A 67 -6.31 -2.14 9.59
N LEU A 68 -6.25 -0.97 8.96
CA LEU A 68 -5.42 -0.73 7.77
C LEU A 68 -3.93 -0.60 8.11
N LEU A 69 -3.59 0.20 9.13
CA LEU A 69 -2.20 0.43 9.55
C LEU A 69 -1.50 -0.85 10.02
N ASN A 70 -2.23 -1.74 10.71
CA ASN A 70 -1.72 -3.04 11.13
C ASN A 70 -1.75 -4.09 10.02
N GLY A 71 -2.28 -3.76 8.83
CA GLY A 71 -2.31 -4.64 7.67
C GLY A 71 -3.19 -5.88 7.88
N LEU A 72 -4.26 -5.77 8.67
CA LEU A 72 -5.18 -6.90 8.95
C LEU A 72 -5.88 -7.42 7.69
N TRP A 73 -6.05 -6.55 6.71
CA TRP A 73 -6.55 -6.84 5.36
C TRP A 73 -5.55 -7.54 4.42
N ARG A 74 -4.32 -7.79 4.87
CA ARG A 74 -3.24 -8.38 4.05
C ARG A 74 -2.75 -9.68 4.64
N THR A 75 -2.20 -10.52 3.77
CA THR A 75 -1.50 -11.73 4.22
C THR A 75 -0.28 -11.39 5.07
N PRO A 76 0.18 -12.26 5.99
CA PRO A 76 1.34 -11.99 6.83
C PRO A 76 2.60 -11.58 6.05
N VAL A 77 2.86 -12.18 4.89
CA VAL A 77 4.02 -11.82 4.06
C VAL A 77 3.84 -10.46 3.39
N GLU A 78 2.65 -10.13 2.89
CA GLU A 78 2.40 -8.78 2.36
C GLU A 78 2.56 -7.71 3.44
N ARG A 79 2.09 -8.00 4.66
CA ARG A 79 2.21 -7.11 5.82
C ARG A 79 3.66 -6.83 6.20
N PHE A 80 4.56 -7.80 5.99
CA PHE A 80 5.98 -7.64 6.27
C PHE A 80 6.64 -6.53 5.44
N PHE A 81 6.15 -6.28 4.22
CA PHE A 81 6.64 -5.23 3.32
C PHE A 81 5.79 -3.94 3.36
N GLN A 82 4.91 -3.81 4.36
CA GLN A 82 4.03 -2.67 4.48
C GLN A 82 4.75 -1.46 5.09
N TRP A 83 4.42 -0.29 4.56
CA TRP A 83 4.78 1.04 5.08
C TRP A 83 3.49 1.87 5.14
N ILE A 84 3.09 2.41 6.29
CA ILE A 84 1.88 3.24 6.47
C ILE A 84 0.68 2.74 5.63
N GLY A 85 0.18 1.56 6.00
CA GLY A 85 -1.03 0.97 5.42
C GLY A 85 -0.93 0.46 3.98
N GLY A 86 0.24 0.43 3.33
CA GLY A 86 0.40 -0.15 1.98
C GLY A 86 1.85 -0.34 1.56
N PHE A 87 2.14 -0.47 0.26
CA PHE A 87 3.53 -0.61 -0.21
C PHE A 87 4.32 0.70 -0.08
N ARG A 88 5.64 0.64 0.11
CA ARG A 88 6.50 1.82 0.09
C ARG A 88 6.84 2.22 -1.36
N PRO A 89 6.46 3.42 -1.84
CA PRO A 89 6.70 3.82 -3.24
C PRO A 89 8.14 3.68 -3.74
N SER A 90 9.14 4.09 -2.97
CA SER A 90 10.57 4.02 -3.33
C SER A 90 11.06 2.58 -3.50
N GLU A 91 10.65 1.69 -2.59
CA GLU A 91 10.93 0.24 -2.67
C GLU A 91 10.22 -0.39 -3.86
N LEU A 92 8.99 0.03 -4.12
CA LEU A 92 8.27 -0.45 -5.30
C LEU A 92 9.00 -0.06 -6.59
N LEU A 93 9.43 1.20 -6.70
CA LEU A 93 10.22 1.66 -7.85
C LEU A 93 11.56 0.91 -7.95
N TYR A 94 12.21 0.62 -6.83
CA TYR A 94 13.44 -0.19 -6.79
C TYR A 94 13.23 -1.59 -7.39
N ILE A 95 12.09 -2.23 -7.09
CA ILE A 95 11.73 -3.55 -7.61
C ILE A 95 11.32 -3.50 -9.09
N LEU A 96 10.56 -2.48 -9.50
CA LEU A 96 9.98 -2.41 -10.84
C LEU A 96 10.93 -1.88 -11.91
N ILE A 97 11.78 -0.89 -11.60
CA ILE A 97 12.67 -0.26 -12.59
C ILE A 97 13.53 -1.30 -13.34
N PRO A 98 14.16 -2.29 -12.68
CA PRO A 98 14.96 -3.30 -13.37
C PRO A 98 14.15 -4.24 -14.28
N GLN A 99 12.83 -4.32 -14.11
CA GLN A 99 11.94 -5.18 -14.92
C GLN A 99 11.52 -4.50 -16.24
N ILE A 100 11.90 -3.24 -16.45
CA ILE A 100 11.47 -2.43 -17.58
C ILE A 100 12.71 -1.96 -18.35
N GLU A 101 12.70 -2.17 -19.66
CA GLU A 101 13.75 -1.67 -20.56
C GLU A 101 13.56 -0.16 -20.76
N LEU A 102 14.21 0.65 -19.91
CA LEU A 102 14.18 2.10 -19.96
C LEU A 102 15.31 2.67 -20.83
N THR A 103 15.04 3.80 -21.49
CA THR A 103 16.12 4.61 -22.06
C THR A 103 16.91 5.31 -20.95
N ASP A 104 18.13 5.78 -21.24
CA ASP A 104 18.95 6.51 -20.26
C ASP A 104 18.21 7.73 -19.69
N THR A 105 17.48 8.47 -20.54
CA THR A 105 16.67 9.61 -20.11
C THR A 105 15.53 9.19 -19.18
N GLN A 106 14.83 8.10 -19.48
CA GLN A 106 13.77 7.57 -18.62
C GLN A 106 14.33 7.07 -17.28
N LEU A 107 15.49 6.41 -17.31
CA LEU A 107 16.16 5.90 -16.12
C LEU A 107 16.58 7.02 -15.15
N VAL A 108 17.13 8.11 -15.66
CA VAL A 108 17.44 9.30 -14.85
C VAL A 108 16.18 9.87 -14.20
N LYS A 109 15.10 10.02 -14.96
CA LYS A 109 13.80 10.50 -14.44
C LYS A 109 13.22 9.56 -13.37
N ALA A 110 13.24 8.25 -13.62
CA ALA A 110 12.73 7.24 -12.69
C ALA A 110 13.54 7.20 -11.38
N ARG A 111 14.86 7.36 -11.45
CA ARG A 111 15.72 7.51 -10.26
C ARG A 111 15.43 8.80 -9.49
N GLY A 112 15.21 9.90 -10.19
CA GLY A 112 14.79 11.16 -9.57
C GLY A 112 13.43 11.04 -8.87
N LEU A 113 12.46 10.36 -9.52
CA LEU A 113 11.16 10.06 -8.90
C LEU A 113 11.32 9.21 -7.64
N ARG A 114 12.16 8.17 -7.68
CA ARG A 114 12.45 7.34 -6.51
C ARG A 114 13.04 8.16 -5.36
N GLN A 115 14.03 9.01 -5.63
CA GLN A 115 14.62 9.88 -4.63
C GLN A 115 13.60 10.86 -4.03
N SER A 116 12.71 11.41 -4.85
CA SER A 116 11.62 12.26 -4.36
C SER A 116 10.64 11.50 -3.47
N CYS A 117 10.34 10.23 -3.80
CA CYS A 117 9.53 9.37 -2.93
C CYS A 117 10.23 9.13 -1.60
N GLU A 118 11.54 8.82 -1.60
CA GLU A 118 12.31 8.58 -0.37
C GLU A 118 12.23 9.77 0.59
N GLN A 119 12.34 11.01 0.08
CA GLN A 119 12.22 12.23 0.88
C GLN A 119 10.81 12.41 1.48
N ALA A 120 9.76 12.19 0.67
CA ALA A 120 8.38 12.31 1.13
C ALA A 120 8.02 11.21 2.15
N GLU A 121 8.50 9.99 1.92
CA GLU A 121 8.33 8.86 2.84
C GLU A 121 9.01 9.09 4.18
N GLU A 122 10.23 9.66 4.18
CA GLU A 122 10.95 10.01 5.40
C GLU A 122 10.19 11.08 6.19
N ALA A 123 9.72 12.13 5.54
CA ALA A 123 8.92 13.18 6.18
C ALA A 123 7.63 12.63 6.82
N LEU A 124 6.92 11.74 6.11
CA LEU A 124 5.71 11.09 6.65
C LEU A 124 6.03 10.15 7.82
N SER A 125 7.11 9.39 7.73
CA SER A 125 7.54 8.47 8.79
C SER A 125 7.94 9.21 10.06
N GLN A 126 8.71 10.30 9.93
CA GLN A 126 9.06 11.17 11.06
C GLN A 126 7.83 11.84 11.68
N GLY A 127 6.87 12.28 10.86
CA GLY A 127 5.60 12.84 11.34
C GLY A 127 4.80 11.82 12.16
N MET A 128 4.73 10.58 11.69
CA MET A 128 4.07 9.48 12.37
C MET A 128 4.78 9.11 13.69
N GLU A 129 6.11 9.08 13.71
CA GLU A 129 6.88 8.85 14.93
C GLU A 129 6.64 9.96 15.96
N LYS A 130 6.65 11.22 15.53
CA LYS A 130 6.35 12.36 16.41
C LYS A 130 4.92 12.29 16.97
N LEU A 131 3.95 11.86 16.16
CA LEU A 131 2.58 11.63 16.62
C LEU A 131 2.53 10.57 17.72
N GLN A 132 3.21 9.43 17.52
CA GLN A 132 3.31 8.36 18.51
C GLN A 132 3.99 8.82 19.81
N GLN A 133 5.10 9.55 19.72
CA GLN A 133 5.79 10.11 20.89
C GLN A 133 4.87 11.08 21.67
N THR A 134 4.16 11.96 20.96
CA THR A 134 3.24 12.92 21.57
C THR A 134 2.05 12.22 22.21
N LEU A 135 1.52 11.16 21.58
CA LEU A 135 0.47 10.32 22.13
C LEU A 135 0.94 9.64 23.43
N ALA A 136 2.13 9.03 23.43
CA ALA A 136 2.69 8.39 24.62
C ALA A 136 2.86 9.39 25.78
N GLN A 137 3.39 10.57 25.50
CA GLN A 137 3.51 11.66 26.49
C GLN A 137 2.14 12.07 27.03
N SER A 138 1.15 12.20 26.13
CA SER A 138 -0.20 12.59 26.52
C SER A 138 -0.84 11.61 27.50
N ILE A 139 -0.46 10.33 27.53
CA ILE A 139 -0.99 9.31 28.45
C ILE A 139 -0.29 9.36 29.84
N THR A 140 0.93 9.89 29.90
CA THR A 140 1.74 9.94 31.15
C THR A 140 1.52 11.19 32.01
N ILE A 141 0.88 12.25 31.49
CA ILE A 141 0.76 13.54 32.17
C ILE A 141 -0.43 13.55 33.17
N ASP A 142 -0.08 13.40 34.44
CA ASP A 142 -0.76 13.79 35.68
C ASP A 142 -2.19 13.25 35.96
N ILE A 143 -2.21 12.12 36.68
CA ILE A 143 -3.40 11.43 37.21
C ILE A 143 -3.89 12.09 38.53
N THR A 144 -3.18 13.08 39.07
CA THR A 144 -3.46 13.62 40.43
C THR A 144 -4.53 14.71 40.49
N GLY A 145 -5.01 15.22 39.35
CA GLY A 145 -6.07 16.22 39.27
C GLY A 145 -7.43 15.63 38.87
N ALA A 146 -8.47 15.83 39.69
CA ALA A 146 -9.83 15.32 39.50
C ALA A 146 -10.57 15.78 38.21
N GLY A 147 -9.96 16.66 37.39
CA GLY A 147 -10.46 17.11 36.08
C GLY A 147 -9.54 16.79 34.89
N SER A 148 -8.48 15.99 35.09
CA SER A 148 -7.37 15.80 34.13
C SER A 148 -7.61 14.65 33.13
N TYR A 149 -8.10 13.50 33.60
CA TYR A 149 -8.13 12.25 32.81
C TYR A 149 -9.01 12.30 31.55
N THR A 150 -10.23 12.84 31.65
CA THR A 150 -11.15 12.92 30.50
C THR A 150 -10.61 13.84 29.41
N THR A 151 -10.06 14.99 29.78
CA THR A 151 -9.43 15.95 28.85
C THR A 151 -8.20 15.34 28.18
N GLN A 152 -7.39 14.61 28.95
CA GLN A 152 -6.20 13.89 28.48
C GLN A 152 -6.57 12.81 27.45
N MET A 153 -7.58 12.00 27.74
CA MET A 153 -8.06 10.96 26.82
C MET A 153 -8.71 11.54 25.57
N ASN A 154 -9.46 12.64 25.66
CA ASN A 154 -9.98 13.35 24.48
C ASN A 154 -8.83 13.85 23.58
N CYS A 155 -7.79 14.45 24.17
CA CYS A 155 -6.62 14.88 23.42
C CYS A 155 -5.83 13.70 22.82
N ALA A 156 -5.83 12.54 23.46
CA ALA A 156 -5.28 11.32 22.88
C ALA A 156 -6.12 10.81 21.70
N LEU A 157 -7.45 10.86 21.80
CA LEU A 157 -8.37 10.50 20.72
C LEU A 157 -8.19 11.38 19.48
N GLU A 158 -8.12 12.71 19.64
CA GLU A 158 -7.85 13.64 18.53
C GLU A 158 -6.52 13.30 17.80
N ARG A 159 -5.51 12.84 18.54
CA ARG A 159 -4.25 12.37 17.95
C ARG A 159 -4.41 11.05 17.20
N LEU A 160 -5.27 10.15 17.68
CA LEU A 160 -5.58 8.92 16.97
C LEU A 160 -6.35 9.20 15.67
N GLU A 161 -7.20 10.21 15.65
CA GLU A 161 -7.88 10.66 14.42
C GLU A 161 -6.89 11.18 13.37
N ALA A 162 -5.77 11.79 13.80
CA ALA A 162 -4.72 12.22 12.88
C ALA A 162 -4.04 11.05 12.11
N LEU A 163 -4.18 9.81 12.58
CA LEU A 163 -3.67 8.63 11.86
C LEU A 163 -4.33 8.45 10.49
N GLU A 164 -5.61 8.83 10.38
CA GLU A 164 -6.33 8.78 9.10
C GLU A 164 -5.64 9.70 8.07
N ILE A 165 -5.20 10.88 8.51
CA ILE A 165 -4.53 11.86 7.66
C ILE A 165 -3.20 11.28 7.13
N PHE A 166 -2.39 10.66 8.00
CA PHE A 166 -1.12 10.04 7.58
C PHE A 166 -1.34 8.89 6.58
N LEU A 167 -2.35 8.06 6.81
CA LEU A 167 -2.70 6.97 5.90
C LEU A 167 -3.11 7.50 4.53
N ASN A 168 -3.98 8.52 4.50
CA ASN A 168 -4.43 9.16 3.26
C ASN A 168 -3.28 9.87 2.53
N GLN A 169 -2.36 10.52 3.25
CA GLN A 169 -1.17 11.13 2.66
C GLN A 169 -0.23 10.08 2.05
N ALA A 170 -0.04 8.94 2.71
CA ALA A 170 0.76 7.85 2.19
C ALA A 170 0.13 7.24 0.91
N ASP A 171 -1.20 7.05 0.88
CA ASP A 171 -1.90 6.59 -0.33
C ASP A 171 -1.91 7.63 -1.44
N HIS A 172 -1.98 8.92 -1.10
CA HIS A 172 -1.81 9.99 -2.08
C HIS A 172 -0.42 9.95 -2.72
N LEU A 173 0.64 9.76 -1.93
CA LEU A 173 1.99 9.59 -2.44
C LEU A 173 2.08 8.38 -3.39
N ARG A 174 1.49 7.23 -3.02
CA ARG A 174 1.43 6.05 -3.91
C ARG A 174 0.77 6.36 -5.24
N GLN A 175 -0.39 7.02 -5.20
CA GLN A 175 -1.13 7.41 -6.39
C GLN A 175 -0.30 8.35 -7.27
N GLN A 176 0.32 9.38 -6.68
CA GLN A 176 1.19 10.30 -7.39
C GLN A 176 2.40 9.58 -8.00
N THR A 177 3.03 8.66 -7.29
CA THR A 177 4.15 7.87 -7.81
C THR A 177 3.74 7.07 -9.04
N LEU A 178 2.59 6.40 -9.01
CA LEU A 178 2.07 5.65 -10.17
C LEU A 178 1.80 6.58 -11.37
N GLN A 179 1.22 7.76 -11.13
CA GLN A 179 0.96 8.76 -12.17
C GLN A 179 2.25 9.30 -12.79
N GLN A 180 3.23 9.67 -11.95
CA GLN A 180 4.51 10.20 -12.41
C GLN A 180 5.31 9.13 -13.17
N MET A 181 5.29 7.88 -12.69
CA MET A 181 5.92 6.78 -13.42
C MET A 181 5.27 6.58 -14.79
N TYR A 182 3.94 6.62 -14.88
CA TYR A 182 3.24 6.55 -16.17
C TYR A 182 3.67 7.66 -17.14
N GLN A 183 3.86 8.89 -16.65
CA GLN A 183 4.34 10.02 -17.48
C GLN A 183 5.78 9.85 -17.98
N ILE A 184 6.61 9.07 -17.29
CA ILE A 184 7.99 8.77 -17.71
C ILE A 184 8.01 7.67 -18.78
N LEU A 185 7.06 6.72 -18.70
CA LEU A 185 7.03 5.51 -19.52
C LEU A 185 6.31 5.70 -20.85
N THR A 186 6.69 4.88 -21.84
CA THR A 186 5.83 4.61 -23.00
C THR A 186 4.66 3.72 -22.59
N LEU A 187 3.58 3.67 -23.39
CA LEU A 187 2.42 2.82 -23.10
C LEU A 187 2.80 1.36 -22.87
N ARG A 188 3.69 0.81 -23.70
CA ARG A 188 4.12 -0.59 -23.58
C ARG A 188 4.95 -0.84 -22.33
N GLN A 189 5.82 0.09 -21.95
CA GLN A 189 6.54 0.02 -20.68
C GLN A 189 5.59 0.14 -19.48
N ALA A 190 4.58 1.01 -19.56
CA ALA A 190 3.56 1.15 -18.51
C ALA A 190 2.75 -0.14 -18.31
N ALA A 191 2.35 -0.79 -19.40
CA ALA A 191 1.71 -2.11 -19.35
C ALA A 191 2.62 -3.17 -18.72
N LYS A 192 3.91 -3.23 -19.09
CA LYS A 192 4.90 -4.10 -18.45
C LYS A 192 5.04 -3.80 -16.95
N ALA A 193 5.09 -2.52 -16.58
CA ALA A 193 5.23 -2.07 -15.19
C ALA A 193 4.03 -2.48 -14.32
N LEU A 194 2.80 -2.29 -14.83
CA LEU A 194 1.57 -2.70 -14.14
C LEU A 194 1.49 -4.22 -13.98
N LEU A 195 1.87 -4.98 -15.01
CA LEU A 195 1.94 -6.44 -14.92
C LEU A 195 2.97 -6.89 -13.88
N ALA A 196 4.18 -6.31 -13.90
CA ALA A 196 5.22 -6.62 -12.91
C ALA A 196 4.78 -6.27 -11.48
N LEU A 197 4.03 -5.19 -11.29
CA LEU A 197 3.44 -4.79 -10.01
C LEU A 197 2.41 -5.81 -9.50
N GLY A 198 1.48 -6.23 -10.36
CA GLY A 198 0.49 -7.26 -10.03
C GLY A 198 1.15 -8.59 -9.67
N GLU A 199 2.10 -9.04 -10.48
CA GLU A 199 2.86 -10.28 -10.24
C GLU A 199 3.67 -10.23 -8.93
N TYR A 200 4.25 -9.08 -8.58
CA TYR A 200 4.96 -8.92 -7.32
C TYR A 200 4.03 -9.21 -6.12
N PHE A 201 2.86 -8.56 -6.05
CA PHE A 201 1.91 -8.81 -4.96
C PHE A 201 1.31 -10.22 -5.00
N GLN A 202 1.06 -10.77 -6.19
CA GLN A 202 0.62 -12.16 -6.33
C GLN A 202 1.66 -13.12 -5.74
N ARG A 203 2.95 -12.93 -6.03
CA ARG A 203 4.04 -13.74 -5.49
C ARG A 203 4.13 -13.64 -3.97
N LEU A 204 3.92 -12.46 -3.39
CA LEU A 204 3.86 -12.32 -1.91
C LEU A 204 2.72 -13.13 -1.30
N ARG A 205 1.52 -13.13 -1.91
CA ARG A 205 0.37 -13.92 -1.45
C ARG A 205 0.60 -15.42 -1.59
N VAL A 206 1.19 -15.85 -2.70
CA VAL A 206 1.58 -17.25 -2.91
C VAL A 206 2.60 -17.68 -1.86
N LEU A 207 3.62 -16.87 -1.61
CA LEU A 207 4.63 -17.13 -0.58
C LEU A 207 3.99 -17.23 0.82
N SER A 208 3.02 -16.37 1.14
CA SER A 208 2.29 -16.45 2.41
C SER A 208 1.50 -17.76 2.54
N SER A 209 0.92 -18.23 1.45
CA SER A 209 0.14 -19.48 1.43
C SER A 209 1.06 -20.68 1.64
N ILE A 210 2.21 -20.71 0.96
CA ILE A 210 3.26 -21.73 1.14
C ILE A 210 3.77 -21.72 2.58
N TRP A 211 4.08 -20.55 3.13
CA TRP A 211 4.55 -20.39 4.50
C TRP A 211 3.54 -20.93 5.51
N SER A 212 2.25 -20.62 5.33
CA SER A 212 1.18 -21.05 6.24
C SER A 212 0.90 -22.55 6.17
N GLY A 213 1.14 -23.17 5.00
CA GLY A 213 0.97 -24.60 4.78
C GLY A 213 2.14 -25.49 5.25
N ARG A 214 3.20 -24.92 5.82
CA ARG A 214 4.35 -25.71 6.30
C ARG A 214 3.94 -26.66 7.44
N PRO A 215 4.49 -27.88 7.49
CA PRO A 215 4.33 -28.75 8.65
C PRO A 215 4.92 -28.03 9.86
N HIS A 216 4.12 -27.87 10.91
CA HIS A 216 4.64 -27.44 12.20
C HIS A 216 5.03 -28.71 12.95
N ASP A 217 6.31 -29.08 12.91
CA ASP A 217 6.83 -30.15 13.77
C ASP A 217 6.65 -29.73 15.23
N ARG A 218 5.52 -30.12 15.82
CA ARG A 218 5.40 -30.23 17.28
C ARG A 218 6.06 -31.54 17.69
N ALA A 219 7.38 -31.57 17.66
CA ALA A 219 8.16 -32.64 18.27
C ALA A 219 8.65 -32.17 19.65
N THR A 220 7.94 -32.64 20.68
CA THR A 220 8.48 -33.11 21.97
C THR A 220 9.53 -32.26 22.69
N LEU A 221 9.07 -31.41 23.61
CA LEU A 221 9.77 -31.14 24.87
C LEU A 221 8.84 -31.50 26.04
N LEU A 222 8.59 -32.80 26.19
CA LEU A 222 8.17 -33.41 27.44
C LEU A 222 8.97 -34.71 27.60
N SER A 223 10.15 -34.60 28.18
CA SER A 223 10.82 -35.64 28.97
C SER A 223 11.85 -34.97 29.86
#